data_AF-A0A7S0UHJ4-F1
#
_entry.id   AF-A0A7S0UHJ4-F1
#
_cell.length_a   1.000
_cell.length_b   1.000
_cell.length_c   1.000
_cell.angle_alpha   90.00
_cell.angle_beta   90.00
_cell.angle_gamma   90.00
#
_symmetry.space_group_name_H-M   'P 1'
#
loop_
_entity.id
_entity.type
_entity.pdbx_description
1 polymer ?
#
loop_
_entity_poly.entity_id
_entity_poly.type
_entity_poly.pdbx_seq_one_letter_code
_entity_poly.pdbx_strand_id
1 'polypeptide(L)'
;EIHVDLDEVESSLTIRDTGIGMASEDIISNLGTIARSGSKQFMNQLLESQEQKDDSGLDAAKGIIGKFGVGFYSAFMVADSVTVTSRPATGSDNRVTMW
;
A
#
# COMPACT_ATOMS: atom_id res chain seq x y z
N GLU A 1 -7.99 0.56 10.29
CA GLU A 1 -8.07 1.93 10.84
C GLU A 1 -6.94 2.77 10.24
N ILE A 2 -7.12 4.09 10.11
CA ILE A 2 -6.08 5.01 9.58
C ILE A 2 -5.94 6.16 10.57
N HIS A 3 -4.69 6.43 10.97
CA HIS A 3 -4.32 7.54 11.85
C HIS A 3 -3.45 8.54 11.09
N VAL A 4 -3.62 9.81 11.42
CA VAL A 4 -2.83 10.92 10.88
C VAL A 4 -2.35 11.75 12.05
N ASP A 5 -1.02 11.86 12.18
CA ASP A 5 -0.37 12.60 13.26
C ASP A 5 0.53 13.69 12.68
N LEU A 6 0.55 14.83 13.35
CA LEU A 6 1.38 15.99 13.02
C LEU A 6 2.42 16.16 14.12
N ASP A 7 3.69 16.26 13.73
CA ASP A 7 4.78 16.62 14.62
C ASP A 7 5.31 18.00 14.20
N GLU A 8 5.03 19.02 15.00
CA GLU A 8 5.48 20.39 14.73
C GLU A 8 6.98 20.58 15.00
N VAL A 9 7.57 19.79 15.91
CA VAL A 9 8.98 19.90 16.27
C VAL A 9 9.84 19.32 15.16
N GLU A 10 9.49 18.12 14.70
CA GLU A 10 10.18 17.46 13.59
C GLU A 10 9.67 17.92 12.21
N SER A 11 8.66 18.81 12.18
CA SER A 11 8.01 19.30 10.96
C SER A 11 7.58 18.16 10.02
N SER A 12 6.96 17.11 10.59
CA SER A 12 6.61 15.89 9.87
C SER A 12 5.12 15.56 9.95
N LEU A 13 4.61 14.91 8.91
CA LEU A 13 3.26 14.35 8.83
C LEU A 13 3.38 12.83 8.75
N THR A 14 2.80 12.10 9.71
CA THR A 14 2.80 10.64 9.73
C THR A 14 1.41 10.10 9.43
N ILE A 15 1.31 9.25 8.41
CA ILE A 15 0.08 8.48 8.11
C ILE A 15 0.36 7.01 8.46
N ARG A 16 -0.50 6.39 9.26
CA ARG A 16 -0.39 4.97 9.62
C ARG A 16 -1.70 4.25 9.43
N ASP A 17 -1.64 3.01 8.97
CA ASP A 17 -2.80 2.13 8.88
C ASP A 17 -2.52 0.76 9.47
N THR A 18 -3.60 0.03 9.77
CA THR A 18 -3.56 -1.34 10.32
C THR A 18 -3.86 -2.39 9.24
N GLY A 19 -3.53 -2.10 7.99
CA GLY A 19 -3.80 -2.96 6.84
C GLY A 19 -2.84 -4.15 6.73
N ILE A 20 -2.76 -4.72 5.53
CA ILE A 20 -1.98 -5.94 5.27
C ILE A 20 -0.46 -5.73 5.38
N GLY A 21 0.01 -4.48 5.32
CA GLY A 21 1.43 -4.15 5.28
C GLY A 21 2.15 -4.68 4.04
N MET A 22 3.48 -4.57 4.04
CA MET A 22 4.34 -5.00 2.93
C MET A 22 5.59 -5.69 3.46
N ALA A 23 6.00 -6.79 2.82
CA ALA A 23 7.32 -7.37 3.02
C ALA A 23 8.40 -6.53 2.32
N SER A 24 9.68 -6.83 2.58
CA SER A 24 10.80 -6.11 1.97
C SER A 24 10.77 -6.16 0.43
N GLU A 25 10.40 -7.31 -0.13
CA GLU A 25 10.28 -7.51 -1.58
C GLU A 25 9.11 -6.72 -2.17
N ASP A 26 7.99 -6.63 -1.45
CA ASP A 26 6.83 -5.83 -1.85
C ASP A 26 7.17 -4.35 -1.89
N ILE A 27 7.90 -3.84 -0.89
CA ILE A 27 8.36 -2.46 -0.83
C ILE A 27 9.24 -2.14 -2.05
N ILE A 28 10.23 -2.98 -2.36
CA ILE A 28 11.11 -2.77 -3.51
C ILE A 28 10.30 -2.81 -4.82
N SER A 29 9.36 -3.74 -4.94
CA SER A 29 8.60 -3.91 -6.18
C SER A 29 7.54 -2.82 -6.39
N ASN A 30 6.84 -2.38 -5.33
CA ASN A 30 5.75 -1.42 -5.38
C ASN A 30 6.21 0.04 -5.23
N LEU A 31 7.20 0.30 -4.37
CA LEU A 31 7.72 1.65 -4.10
C LEU A 31 9.08 1.92 -4.76
N GLY A 32 9.88 0.89 -5.06
CA GLY A 32 11.16 1.06 -5.76
C GLY A 32 11.04 1.11 -7.28
N THR A 33 9.89 0.73 -7.84
CA THR A 33 9.63 0.79 -9.29
C THR A 33 8.51 1.78 -9.58
N ILE A 34 8.81 2.86 -10.31
CA ILE A 34 7.80 3.85 -10.71
C ILE A 34 6.78 3.21 -11.66
N ALA A 35 5.48 3.50 -11.44
CA ALA A 35 4.34 3.05 -12.24
C ALA A 35 3.99 1.55 -12.15
N ARG A 36 4.35 0.87 -11.04
CA ARG A 36 3.84 -0.47 -10.70
C ARG A 36 2.74 -0.37 -9.64
N SER A 37 1.55 -0.90 -9.94
CA SER A 37 0.41 -0.92 -9.00
C SER A 37 0.13 -2.34 -8.51
N GLY A 38 0.48 -2.63 -7.25
CA GLY A 38 0.07 -3.86 -6.57
C GLY A 38 -1.46 -3.98 -6.50
N SER A 39 -2.17 -2.90 -6.25
CA SER A 39 -3.65 -2.87 -6.18
C SER A 39 -4.32 -3.28 -7.49
N LYS A 40 -3.73 -2.92 -8.65
CA LYS A 40 -4.23 -3.36 -9.96
C LYS A 40 -3.97 -4.86 -10.18
N GLN A 41 -2.80 -5.37 -9.80
CA GLN A 41 -2.51 -6.80 -9.90
C GLN A 41 -3.44 -7.63 -9.00
N PHE A 42 -3.67 -7.15 -7.77
CA PHE A 42 -4.61 -7.76 -6.84
C PHE A 42 -6.05 -7.78 -7.39
N MET A 43 -6.52 -6.67 -7.97
CA MET A 43 -7.83 -6.61 -8.62
C MET A 43 -7.93 -7.61 -9.79
N ASN A 44 -6.90 -7.73 -10.62
CA ASN A 44 -6.91 -8.69 -11.73
C ASN A 44 -6.96 -10.13 -11.21
N GLN A 45 -6.19 -10.46 -10.17
CA GLN A 45 -6.21 -11.79 -9.55
C GLN A 45 -7.59 -12.14 -8.98
N LEU A 46 -8.25 -11.19 -8.31
CA LEU A 46 -9.63 -11.36 -7.81
C LEU A 46 -10.63 -11.63 -8.94
N LEU A 47 -10.52 -10.91 -10.06
CA LEU A 47 -11.40 -11.09 -11.22
C LEU A 47 -11.13 -12.41 -11.96
N GLU A 48 -9.89 -12.90 -11.95
CA GLU A 48 -9.48 -14.16 -12.59
C GLU A 48 -9.79 -15.40 -11.74
N SER A 49 -9.77 -15.27 -10.41
CA SER A 49 -10.15 -16.37 -9.50
C SER A 49 -11.64 -16.67 -9.60
N GLN A 50 -11.99 -17.84 -10.16
CA GLN A 50 -13.39 -18.26 -10.38
C GLN A 50 -14.20 -18.51 -9.09
N GLU A 51 -13.54 -18.54 -7.93
CA GLU A 51 -14.15 -18.82 -6.62
C GLU A 51 -14.88 -17.63 -5.99
N GLN A 52 -14.78 -16.43 -6.57
CA GLN A 52 -15.38 -15.20 -6.00
C GLN A 52 -16.28 -14.44 -7.00
N LYS A 53 -17.08 -15.17 -7.79
CA LYS A 53 -18.18 -14.60 -8.58
C LYS A 53 -19.47 -14.36 -7.77
N ASP A 54 -19.38 -14.40 -6.44
CA ASP A 54 -20.45 -13.96 -5.57
C ASP A 54 -20.38 -12.43 -5.38
N ASP A 55 -21.49 -11.78 -5.02
CA ASP A 55 -21.62 -10.31 -4.91
C ASP A 55 -20.51 -9.67 -4.05
N SER A 56 -19.97 -10.41 -3.07
CA SER A 56 -18.91 -9.97 -2.15
C SER A 56 -17.54 -9.77 -2.83
N GLY A 57 -17.16 -10.62 -3.79
CA GLY A 57 -15.90 -10.49 -4.52
C GLY A 57 -15.93 -9.33 -5.50
N LEU A 58 -17.10 -9.09 -6.11
CA LEU A 58 -17.32 -7.99 -7.05
C LEU A 58 -17.31 -6.63 -6.34
N ASP A 59 -17.86 -6.54 -5.13
CA ASP A 59 -17.85 -5.31 -4.34
C ASP A 59 -16.46 -4.96 -3.80
N ALA A 60 -15.67 -5.97 -3.41
CA ALA A 60 -14.26 -5.76 -3.07
C ALA A 60 -13.47 -5.19 -4.26
N ALA A 61 -13.68 -5.71 -5.48
CA ALA A 61 -13.03 -5.19 -6.68
C ALA A 61 -13.44 -3.75 -7.04
N LYS A 62 -14.69 -3.35 -6.76
CA LYS A 62 -15.18 -1.97 -6.96
C LYS A 62 -14.56 -0.99 -5.97
N GLY A 63 -14.26 -1.42 -4.74
CA GLY A 63 -13.67 -0.58 -3.69
C GLY A 63 -12.18 -0.25 -3.88
N ILE A 64 -11.48 -0.89 -4.82
CA ILE A 64 -10.04 -0.68 -5.03
C ILE A 64 -9.77 0.64 -5.75
N ILE A 65 -9.12 1.56 -5.03
CA ILE A 65 -8.63 2.86 -5.51
C ILE A 65 -7.10 2.77 -5.75
N GLY A 66 -6.55 3.56 -6.69
CA GLY A 66 -5.09 3.63 -6.90
C GLY A 66 -4.51 2.66 -7.93
N LYS A 67 -5.19 2.45 -9.06
CA LYS A 67 -4.82 1.47 -10.11
C LYS A 67 -3.58 1.83 -10.95
N PHE A 68 -3.05 3.05 -10.80
CA PHE A 68 -1.98 3.59 -11.65
C PHE A 68 -0.57 3.46 -11.04
N GLY A 69 -0.45 3.19 -9.73
CA GLY A 69 0.86 2.94 -9.10
C GLY A 69 1.77 4.17 -9.02
N VAL A 70 1.20 5.37 -9.13
CA VAL A 70 1.93 6.65 -9.04
C VAL A 70 1.52 7.50 -7.84
N GLY A 71 0.41 7.14 -7.17
CA GLY A 71 -0.18 7.95 -6.10
C GLY A 71 0.74 8.14 -4.89
N PHE A 72 1.58 7.15 -4.56
CA PHE A 72 2.53 7.24 -3.46
C PHE A 72 3.52 8.42 -3.63
N TYR A 73 4.03 8.62 -4.85
CA TYR A 73 5.03 9.66 -5.12
C TYR A 73 4.47 11.09 -5.08
N SER A 74 3.14 11.25 -5.00
CA SER A 74 2.53 12.57 -4.76
C SER A 74 2.98 13.20 -3.44
N ALA A 75 3.42 12.40 -2.47
CA ALA A 75 3.99 12.87 -1.21
C ALA A 75 5.22 13.79 -1.42
N PHE A 76 6.04 13.52 -2.43
CA PHE A 76 7.22 14.33 -2.75
C PHE A 76 6.89 15.72 -3.33
N MET A 77 5.62 16.03 -3.61
CA MET A 77 5.24 17.40 -3.97
C MET A 77 5.34 18.38 -2.80
N VAL A 78 5.29 17.86 -1.56
CA VAL A 78 5.24 18.67 -0.33
C VAL A 78 6.28 18.24 0.72
N ALA A 79 7.01 17.16 0.49
CA ALA A 79 8.00 16.62 1.41
C ALA A 79 9.37 16.45 0.73
N ASP A 80 10.42 16.90 1.40
CA ASP A 80 11.81 16.73 0.96
C ASP A 80 12.28 15.26 1.07
N SER A 81 11.72 14.52 2.02
CA SER A 81 11.99 13.10 2.22
C SER A 81 10.71 12.37 2.65
N VAL A 82 10.63 11.09 2.29
CA VAL A 82 9.53 10.20 2.67
C VAL A 82 10.15 8.93 3.21
N THR A 83 9.72 8.53 4.41
CA THR A 83 10.13 7.29 5.06
C THR A 83 8.93 6.37 5.17
N VAL A 84 9.09 5.10 4.79
CA VAL A 84 8.04 4.08 4.92
C VAL A 84 8.50 2.97 5.85
N THR A 85 7.77 2.80 6.95
CA THR A 85 7.96 1.64 7.85
C THR A 85 6.75 0.72 7.71
N SER A 86 6.98 -0.53 7.31
CA SER A 86 5.91 -1.51 7.14
C SER A 86 6.27 -2.88 7.70
N ARG A 87 5.25 -3.63 8.10
CA ARG A 87 5.35 -5.03 8.52
C ARG A 87 4.20 -5.80 7.90
N PRO A 88 4.46 -6.90 7.17
CA PRO A 88 3.40 -7.67 6.56
C PRO A 88 2.61 -8.43 7.62
N ALA A 89 1.29 -8.45 7.49
CA ALA A 89 0.39 -9.16 8.40
C ALA A 89 0.37 -10.68 8.15
N THR A 90 0.81 -11.12 6.97
CA THR A 90 0.77 -12.50 6.50
C THR A 90 2.12 -12.90 5.89
N GLY A 91 2.35 -14.20 5.75
CA GLY A 91 3.61 -14.74 5.22
C GLY A 91 4.59 -15.19 6.31
N SER A 92 5.68 -15.85 5.91
CA SER A 92 6.71 -16.37 6.82
C SER A 92 7.71 -15.30 7.27
N ASP A 93 7.88 -14.23 6.48
CA ASP A 93 8.72 -13.09 6.84
C ASP A 93 7.85 -11.99 7.45
N ASN A 94 7.88 -11.85 8.78
CA ASN A 94 7.14 -10.83 9.54
C ASN A 94 8.07 -9.72 10.08
N ARG A 95 9.20 -9.48 9.41
CA ARG A 95 10.14 -8.43 9.82
C ARG A 95 9.58 -7.06 9.49
N VAL A 96 9.90 -6.09 10.35
CA VAL A 96 9.69 -4.67 10.06
C VAL A 96 10.72 -4.23 9.03
N THR A 97 10.26 -3.60 7.96
CA THR A 97 11.11 -3.03 6.91
C THR A 97 10.93 -1.52 6.88
N MET A 98 12.04 -0.80 6.66
CA MET A 98 12.09 0.64 6.46
C MET A 98 12.64 0.94 5.07
N TRP A 99 12.01 1.87 4.35
CA TRP A 99 12.44 2.38 3.04
C TRP A 99 12.55 3.90 3.09
#